data_AF-A0A328B7S4-F1
#
_entry.id   AF-A0A328B7S4-F1
#
_cell.length_a   1.000
_cell.length_b   1.000
_cell.length_c   1.000
_cell.angle_alpha   90.00
_cell.angle_beta   90.00
_cell.angle_gamma   90.00
#
_symmetry.space_group_name_H-M   'P 1'
#
loop_
_entity.id
_entity.type
_entity.pdbx_description
1 polymer ?
#
loop_
_entity_poly.entity_id
_entity_poly.type
_entity_poly.pdbx_seq_one_letter_code
_entity_poly.pdbx_strand_id
1 'polypeptide(L)'
;MLEVASTTKGMLVPRMTSAQRTAISSPAQGLLVYQTDGTAGFYYNASATATANWLWLPDKAGAGDNLGNGTATTAVKLAGNSLSNNGTGGISITDAGNVTVTGNNTVTGNSSTTGNSTVTGNGSVAGTLVVGATSVDPKAALDVTSTTKGLLPPRLTLTQRNAMGVPTVGMLIVQTDNTPGLYQYTATGWASVGAGNYTAESSSVGAAPTTAVTVSPAATNLVYTNNSSTTIGSVTLSPGTEGQRLVIVNNDLQYLPVVSGSGTGNILPGYAARFIYTNGAWRRES
;
A
#
# COMPACT_ATOMS: atom_id res chain seq x y z
N MET A 1 -59.96 -29.08 -35.17
CA MET A 1 -59.34 -28.65 -33.90
C MET A 1 -60.06 -29.39 -32.78
N LEU A 2 -59.33 -30.01 -31.86
CA LEU A 2 -59.92 -30.69 -30.71
C LEU A 2 -59.71 -29.81 -29.47
N GLU A 3 -60.80 -29.44 -28.81
CA GLU A 3 -60.79 -28.72 -27.54
C GLU A 3 -61.37 -29.63 -26.45
N VAL A 4 -60.70 -29.71 -25.31
CA VAL A 4 -61.15 -30.48 -24.14
C VAL A 4 -61.11 -29.55 -22.93
N ALA A 5 -62.29 -29.16 -22.43
CA ALA A 5 -62.42 -28.25 -21.30
C ALA A 5 -63.09 -28.95 -20.11
N SER A 6 -62.42 -28.91 -18.96
CA SER A 6 -62.98 -29.31 -17.67
C SER A 6 -62.29 -28.52 -16.57
N THR A 7 -63.05 -28.07 -15.56
CA THR A 7 -62.51 -27.42 -14.36
C THR A 7 -62.21 -28.43 -13.24
N THR A 8 -62.60 -29.70 -13.42
CA THR A 8 -62.53 -30.73 -12.38
C THR A 8 -61.80 -32.00 -12.83
N LYS A 9 -61.52 -32.15 -14.12
CA LYS A 9 -60.82 -33.32 -14.69
C LYS A 9 -59.66 -32.88 -15.57
N GLY A 10 -58.68 -33.78 -15.72
CA GLY A 10 -57.56 -33.62 -16.66
C GLY A 10 -57.67 -34.58 -17.84
N MET A 11 -56.63 -34.57 -18.68
CA MET A 11 -56.43 -35.53 -19.76
C MET A 11 -55.29 -36.48 -19.41
N LEU A 12 -55.52 -37.78 -19.57
CA LEU A 12 -54.44 -38.77 -19.55
C LEU A 12 -53.97 -39.02 -20.98
N VAL A 13 -52.66 -38.95 -21.20
CA VAL A 13 -52.02 -39.44 -22.43
C VAL A 13 -51.86 -40.97 -22.36
N PRO A 14 -51.60 -41.65 -23.49
CA PRO A 14 -51.32 -43.08 -23.47
C PRO A 14 -50.24 -43.44 -22.44
N ARG A 15 -50.56 -44.39 -21.55
CA ARG A 15 -49.68 -44.88 -20.49
C ARG A 15 -49.18 -46.27 -20.87
N MET A 16 -47.87 -46.49 -20.87
CA MET A 16 -47.28 -47.73 -21.34
C MET A 16 -45.92 -48.00 -20.72
N THR A 17 -45.41 -49.23 -20.82
CA THR A 17 -44.05 -49.59 -20.39
C THR A 17 -42.98 -49.10 -21.38
N SER A 18 -41.72 -49.12 -20.97
CA SER A 18 -40.58 -48.75 -21.83
C SER A 18 -40.50 -49.65 -23.07
N ALA A 19 -40.78 -50.95 -22.89
CA ALA A 19 -40.86 -51.91 -23.98
C ALA A 19 -42.01 -51.56 -24.95
N GLN A 20 -43.19 -51.21 -24.44
CA GLN A 20 -44.32 -50.81 -25.26
C GLN A 20 -44.06 -49.50 -26.03
N ARG A 21 -43.42 -48.51 -25.40
CA ARG A 21 -43.04 -47.24 -26.04
C ARG A 21 -42.02 -47.45 -27.17
N THR A 22 -40.99 -48.25 -26.92
CA THR A 22 -39.94 -48.54 -27.91
C THR A 22 -40.45 -49.40 -29.06
N ALA A 23 -41.52 -50.18 -28.84
CA ALA A 23 -42.18 -50.97 -29.86
C ALA A 23 -43.12 -50.17 -30.79
N ILE A 24 -43.36 -48.88 -30.55
CA ILE A 24 -44.15 -48.05 -31.47
C ILE A 24 -43.39 -47.89 -32.78
N SER A 25 -43.92 -48.47 -33.86
CA SER A 25 -43.37 -48.33 -35.22
C SER A 25 -43.67 -46.94 -35.79
N SER A 26 -42.64 -46.24 -36.30
CA SER A 26 -42.75 -44.91 -36.93
C SER A 26 -43.59 -43.90 -36.11
N PRO A 27 -43.23 -43.62 -34.84
CA PRO A 27 -43.96 -42.65 -34.03
C PRO A 27 -43.89 -41.26 -34.67
N ALA A 28 -44.99 -40.52 -34.63
CA ALA A 28 -45.01 -39.13 -35.10
C ALA A 28 -44.05 -38.24 -34.27
N GLN A 29 -43.44 -37.23 -34.89
CA GLN A 29 -42.72 -36.19 -34.16
C GLN A 29 -43.69 -35.48 -33.21
N GLY A 30 -43.29 -35.30 -31.95
CA GLY A 30 -44.12 -34.71 -30.90
C GLY A 30 -45.11 -35.68 -30.23
N LEU A 31 -45.14 -36.96 -30.61
CA LEU A 31 -45.99 -37.96 -29.94
C LEU A 31 -45.65 -38.03 -28.45
N LEU A 32 -46.61 -37.68 -27.58
CA LEU A 32 -46.46 -37.65 -26.12
C LEU A 32 -47.04 -38.93 -25.49
N VAL A 33 -46.24 -39.60 -24.66
CA VAL A 33 -46.64 -40.78 -23.90
C VAL A 33 -46.18 -40.67 -22.45
N TYR A 34 -46.82 -41.42 -21.55
CA TYR A 34 -46.38 -41.58 -20.18
C TYR A 34 -45.80 -42.99 -19.98
N GLN A 35 -44.51 -43.09 -19.66
CA GLN A 35 -43.87 -44.36 -19.33
C GLN A 35 -44.18 -44.75 -17.87
N THR A 36 -44.61 -45.98 -17.60
CA THR A 36 -45.03 -46.45 -16.26
C THR A 36 -43.98 -47.26 -15.50
N ASP A 37 -42.87 -47.62 -16.13
CA ASP A 37 -41.77 -48.41 -15.56
C ASP A 37 -40.40 -47.78 -15.89
N GLY A 38 -39.32 -48.34 -15.33
CA GLY A 38 -37.98 -47.76 -15.44
C GLY A 38 -37.95 -46.30 -14.96
N THR A 39 -37.39 -45.40 -15.77
CA THR A 39 -37.53 -43.95 -15.57
C THR A 39 -38.94 -43.50 -15.99
N ALA A 40 -39.89 -43.64 -15.07
CA ALA A 40 -41.28 -43.23 -15.29
C ALA A 40 -41.40 -41.72 -15.54
N GLY A 41 -42.33 -41.32 -16.40
CA GLY A 41 -42.55 -39.91 -16.74
C GLY A 41 -43.04 -39.68 -18.15
N PHE A 42 -43.13 -38.41 -18.54
CA PHE A 42 -43.51 -38.03 -19.89
C PHE A 42 -42.34 -38.19 -20.85
N TYR A 43 -42.63 -38.73 -22.03
CA TYR A 43 -41.69 -38.82 -23.13
C TYR A 43 -42.34 -38.29 -24.40
N TYR A 44 -41.56 -37.59 -25.21
CA TYR A 44 -41.96 -37.23 -26.57
C TYR A 44 -40.96 -37.73 -27.60
N ASN A 45 -41.44 -38.11 -28.77
CA ASN A 45 -40.56 -38.39 -29.89
C ASN A 45 -40.09 -37.07 -30.52
N ALA A 46 -38.81 -36.74 -30.43
CA ALA A 46 -38.26 -35.54 -31.07
C ALA A 46 -37.79 -35.77 -32.51
N SER A 47 -37.73 -37.03 -32.95
CA SER A 47 -37.28 -37.38 -34.30
C SER A 47 -38.32 -36.99 -35.34
N ALA A 48 -37.90 -36.29 -36.39
CA ALA A 48 -38.66 -36.09 -37.62
C ALA A 48 -38.56 -37.27 -38.60
N THR A 49 -37.81 -38.33 -38.24
CA THR A 49 -37.56 -39.50 -39.10
C THR A 49 -38.31 -40.73 -38.60
N ALA A 50 -38.31 -41.81 -39.39
CA ALA A 50 -38.93 -43.08 -39.00
C ALA A 50 -38.26 -43.76 -37.79
N THR A 51 -37.02 -43.38 -37.45
CA THR A 51 -36.33 -43.89 -36.26
C THR A 51 -36.72 -43.02 -35.07
N ALA A 52 -37.36 -43.62 -34.06
CA ALA A 52 -37.78 -42.91 -32.86
C ALA A 52 -36.58 -42.34 -32.08
N ASN A 53 -36.69 -41.09 -31.64
CA ASN A 53 -35.79 -40.48 -30.65
C ASN A 53 -36.64 -39.99 -29.48
N TRP A 54 -36.75 -40.82 -28.45
CA TRP A 54 -37.56 -40.51 -27.29
C TRP A 54 -36.78 -39.69 -26.26
N LEU A 55 -37.18 -38.43 -26.08
CA LEU A 55 -36.67 -37.61 -24.99
C LEU A 55 -37.63 -37.65 -23.80
N TRP A 56 -37.05 -37.89 -22.63
CA TRP A 56 -37.72 -37.74 -21.35
C TRP A 56 -37.90 -36.25 -21.03
N LEU A 57 -39.08 -35.87 -20.53
CA LEU A 57 -39.28 -34.56 -19.90
C LEU A 57 -38.99 -34.74 -18.39
N PRO A 58 -37.82 -34.32 -17.90
CA PRO A 58 -37.49 -34.44 -16.48
C PRO A 58 -38.44 -33.63 -15.62
N ASP A 59 -38.58 -34.03 -14.35
CA ASP A 59 -39.14 -33.11 -13.37
C ASP A 59 -38.15 -31.95 -13.12
N LYS A 60 -38.67 -30.78 -12.76
CA LYS A 60 -37.83 -29.61 -12.50
C LYS A 60 -36.85 -29.84 -11.34
N ALA A 61 -37.13 -30.79 -10.45
CA ALA A 61 -36.29 -31.12 -9.31
C ALA A 61 -35.09 -32.00 -9.67
N GLY A 62 -35.17 -32.81 -10.72
CA GLY A 62 -34.13 -33.76 -11.14
C GLY A 62 -33.29 -33.31 -12.35
N ALA A 63 -33.68 -32.24 -13.05
CA ALA A 63 -32.85 -31.63 -14.09
C ALA A 63 -31.91 -30.59 -13.45
N GLY A 64 -30.60 -30.87 -13.45
CA GLY A 64 -29.60 -29.85 -13.15
C GLY A 64 -29.74 -28.66 -14.10
N ASP A 65 -29.74 -27.44 -13.57
CA ASP A 65 -29.63 -26.23 -14.39
C ASP A 65 -28.20 -26.18 -14.95
N ASN A 66 -28.07 -26.24 -16.28
CA ASN A 66 -26.77 -26.19 -16.93
C ASN A 66 -26.18 -24.78 -17.02
N LEU A 67 -26.86 -23.77 -16.45
CA LEU A 67 -26.55 -22.32 -16.51
C LEU A 67 -26.43 -21.74 -17.94
N GLY A 68 -26.33 -22.58 -18.97
CA GLY A 68 -26.52 -22.31 -20.39
C GLY A 68 -25.86 -21.04 -20.91
N ASN A 69 -26.53 -20.41 -21.88
CA ASN A 69 -26.29 -19.05 -22.34
C ASN A 69 -27.24 -18.04 -21.67
N GLY A 70 -27.69 -18.33 -20.45
CA GLY A 70 -28.66 -17.50 -19.73
C GLY A 70 -28.03 -16.23 -19.20
N THR A 71 -28.64 -15.07 -19.46
CA THR A 71 -28.31 -13.82 -18.75
C THR A 71 -29.08 -13.79 -17.44
N ALA A 72 -28.36 -13.83 -16.31
CA ALA A 72 -28.99 -13.64 -15.00
C ALA A 72 -29.56 -12.21 -14.91
N THR A 73 -30.89 -12.10 -14.85
CA THR A 73 -31.59 -10.82 -14.64
C THR A 73 -31.82 -10.51 -13.16
N THR A 74 -31.45 -11.43 -12.28
CA THR A 74 -31.49 -11.33 -10.83
C THR A 74 -30.24 -11.99 -10.23
N ALA A 75 -29.98 -11.78 -8.94
CA ALA A 75 -28.83 -12.38 -8.26
C ALA A 75 -28.91 -13.92 -8.28
N VAL A 76 -27.79 -14.57 -8.61
CA VAL A 76 -27.68 -16.03 -8.58
C VAL A 76 -27.24 -16.46 -7.18
N LYS A 77 -28.06 -17.24 -6.48
CA LYS A 77 -27.69 -17.86 -5.20
C LYS A 77 -27.06 -19.23 -5.46
N LEU A 78 -25.82 -19.43 -5.01
CA LEU A 78 -25.10 -20.71 -5.19
C LEU A 78 -25.51 -21.80 -4.18
N ALA A 79 -26.38 -21.49 -3.22
CA ALA A 79 -26.87 -22.41 -2.18
C ALA A 79 -25.75 -23.17 -1.43
N GLY A 80 -24.62 -22.49 -1.18
CA GLY A 80 -23.44 -23.08 -0.52
C GLY A 80 -22.49 -23.82 -1.45
N ASN A 81 -22.83 -23.96 -2.74
CA ASN A 81 -21.92 -24.50 -3.74
C ASN A 81 -20.91 -23.44 -4.21
N SER A 82 -19.83 -23.91 -4.82
CA SER A 82 -18.80 -23.07 -5.44
C SER A 82 -18.88 -23.14 -6.97
N LEU A 83 -18.45 -22.07 -7.63
CA LEU A 83 -18.14 -22.13 -9.06
C LEU A 83 -16.77 -22.81 -9.22
N SER A 84 -16.78 -24.05 -9.74
CA SER A 84 -15.57 -24.87 -9.91
C SER A 84 -15.66 -25.73 -11.17
N ASN A 85 -14.51 -26.04 -11.77
CA ASN A 85 -14.41 -26.91 -12.95
C ASN A 85 -14.29 -28.40 -12.61
N ASN A 86 -14.02 -28.73 -11.35
CA ASN A 86 -13.74 -30.07 -10.85
C ASN A 86 -14.64 -30.46 -9.65
N GLY A 87 -15.65 -29.64 -9.33
CA GLY A 87 -16.60 -29.89 -8.24
C GLY A 87 -16.03 -29.69 -6.83
N THR A 88 -14.79 -29.18 -6.67
CA THR A 88 -14.17 -28.94 -5.36
C THR A 88 -13.39 -27.62 -5.34
N GLY A 89 -13.49 -26.83 -4.26
CA GLY A 89 -12.86 -25.52 -4.21
C GLY A 89 -13.43 -24.55 -5.25
N GLY A 90 -12.63 -23.61 -5.76
CA GLY A 90 -13.07 -22.60 -6.75
C GLY A 90 -13.52 -21.29 -6.12
N ILE A 91 -14.53 -20.65 -6.69
CA ILE A 91 -15.07 -19.36 -6.23
C ILE A 91 -16.33 -19.58 -5.40
N SER A 92 -16.29 -19.17 -4.14
CA SER A 92 -17.45 -19.19 -3.24
C SER A 92 -17.85 -17.77 -2.88
N ILE A 93 -19.15 -17.50 -2.84
CA ILE A 93 -19.72 -16.21 -2.45
C ILE A 93 -20.66 -16.45 -1.27
N THR A 94 -20.39 -15.82 -0.13
CA THR A 94 -21.24 -15.95 1.07
C THR A 94 -22.47 -15.05 0.97
N ASP A 95 -23.47 -15.28 1.82
CA ASP A 95 -24.65 -14.39 1.93
C ASP A 95 -24.27 -12.96 2.37
N ALA A 96 -23.07 -12.76 2.92
CA ALA A 96 -22.51 -11.43 3.23
C ALA A 96 -21.79 -10.77 2.04
N GLY A 97 -21.73 -11.44 0.89
CA GLY A 97 -21.04 -10.95 -0.32
C GLY A 97 -19.53 -11.19 -0.34
N ASN A 98 -18.97 -11.92 0.64
CA ASN A 98 -17.55 -12.23 0.65
C ASN A 98 -17.22 -13.23 -0.45
N VAL A 99 -16.27 -12.87 -1.31
CA VAL A 99 -15.75 -13.77 -2.35
C VAL A 99 -14.51 -14.47 -1.82
N THR A 100 -14.51 -15.80 -1.87
CA THR A 100 -13.35 -16.64 -1.56
C THR A 100 -12.91 -17.38 -2.81
N VAL A 101 -11.63 -17.32 -3.14
CA VAL A 101 -11.02 -18.12 -4.21
C VAL A 101 -10.14 -19.17 -3.55
N THR A 102 -10.46 -20.44 -3.74
CA THR A 102 -9.60 -21.54 -3.28
C THR A 102 -8.47 -21.72 -4.27
N GLY A 103 -7.30 -21.16 -3.98
CA GLY A 103 -6.10 -21.21 -4.83
C GLY A 103 -5.65 -19.83 -5.29
N ASN A 104 -5.04 -19.77 -6.48
CA ASN A 104 -4.51 -18.53 -7.03
C ASN A 104 -5.59 -17.73 -7.76
N ASN A 105 -5.60 -16.42 -7.59
CA ASN A 105 -6.38 -15.50 -8.40
C ASN A 105 -5.46 -14.76 -9.38
N THR A 106 -5.65 -14.95 -10.69
CA THR A 106 -4.90 -14.26 -11.73
C THR A 106 -5.76 -13.14 -12.32
N VAL A 107 -5.34 -11.89 -12.14
CA VAL A 107 -6.03 -10.71 -12.69
C VAL A 107 -5.14 -10.13 -13.81
N THR A 108 -5.58 -10.25 -15.06
CA THR A 108 -4.83 -9.73 -16.23
C THR A 108 -4.97 -8.21 -16.40
N GLY A 109 -5.98 -7.60 -15.75
CA GLY A 109 -6.21 -6.17 -15.75
C GLY A 109 -5.96 -5.52 -14.39
N ASN A 110 -6.66 -4.43 -14.13
CA ASN A 110 -6.59 -3.72 -12.86
C ASN A 110 -7.39 -4.44 -11.77
N SER A 111 -6.86 -4.44 -10.55
CA SER A 111 -7.63 -4.72 -9.33
C SER A 111 -7.75 -3.42 -8.54
N SER A 112 -8.97 -3.06 -8.15
CA SER A 112 -9.25 -1.88 -7.33
C SER A 112 -9.94 -2.32 -6.04
N THR A 113 -9.55 -1.74 -4.91
CA THR A 113 -10.15 -2.00 -3.61
C THR A 113 -10.46 -0.66 -2.95
N THR A 114 -11.74 -0.38 -2.71
CA THR A 114 -12.20 0.87 -2.08
C THR A 114 -11.86 0.94 -0.58
N GLY A 115 -11.58 -0.21 0.05
CA GLY A 115 -11.21 -0.32 1.44
C GLY A 115 -9.79 -0.86 1.64
N ASN A 116 -9.59 -1.51 2.78
CA ASN A 116 -8.29 -2.05 3.15
C ASN A 116 -8.04 -3.38 2.41
N SER A 117 -6.81 -3.55 1.90
CA SER A 117 -6.32 -4.86 1.46
C SER A 117 -5.33 -5.38 2.50
N THR A 118 -5.54 -6.61 2.98
CA THR A 118 -4.65 -7.28 3.93
C THR A 118 -3.94 -8.43 3.24
N VAL A 119 -2.61 -8.41 3.23
CA VAL A 119 -1.78 -9.51 2.74
C VAL A 119 -1.20 -10.22 3.96
N THR A 120 -1.64 -11.45 4.23
CA THR A 120 -1.17 -12.26 5.37
C THR A 120 0.14 -12.99 5.09
N GLY A 121 0.49 -13.15 3.80
CA GLY A 121 1.78 -13.66 3.34
C GLY A 121 2.67 -12.54 2.79
N ASN A 122 3.39 -12.84 1.70
CA ASN A 122 4.27 -11.87 1.05
C ASN A 122 3.56 -11.19 -0.14
N GLY A 123 3.73 -9.88 -0.27
CA GLY A 123 3.39 -9.13 -1.47
C GLY A 123 4.64 -8.91 -2.32
N SER A 124 4.62 -9.32 -3.59
CA SER A 124 5.68 -9.01 -4.55
C SER A 124 5.13 -8.08 -5.62
N VAL A 125 5.84 -6.98 -5.87
CA VAL A 125 5.50 -6.01 -6.92
C VAL A 125 6.68 -5.98 -7.88
N ALA A 126 6.46 -6.48 -9.10
CA ALA A 126 7.49 -6.47 -10.14
C ALA A 126 7.63 -5.09 -10.82
N GLY A 127 6.54 -4.31 -10.84
CA GLY A 127 6.53 -2.92 -11.30
C GLY A 127 6.80 -1.93 -10.15
N THR A 128 6.32 -0.70 -10.31
CA THR A 128 6.43 0.33 -9.26
C THR A 128 5.27 0.25 -8.27
N LEU A 129 5.60 0.28 -6.97
CA LEU A 129 4.61 0.50 -5.91
C LEU A 129 4.48 2.02 -5.67
N VAL A 130 3.26 2.54 -5.78
CA VAL A 130 2.98 3.98 -5.63
C VAL A 130 2.01 4.19 -4.47
N VAL A 131 2.30 5.14 -3.60
CA VAL A 131 1.46 5.50 -2.46
C VAL A 131 1.21 7.00 -2.47
N GLY A 132 -0.05 7.40 -2.70
CA GLY A 132 -0.49 8.80 -2.60
C GLY A 132 -0.11 9.72 -3.77
N ALA A 133 0.63 9.23 -4.76
CA ALA A 133 1.05 10.03 -5.92
C ALA A 133 0.10 9.86 -7.12
N THR A 134 -0.09 10.93 -7.90
CA THR A 134 -0.76 10.92 -9.22
C THR A 134 0.23 10.92 -10.38
N SER A 135 1.52 11.20 -10.10
CA SER A 135 2.64 11.12 -11.03
C SER A 135 3.73 10.28 -10.36
N VAL A 136 4.38 9.39 -11.12
CA VAL A 136 5.38 8.44 -10.61
C VAL A 136 6.73 8.80 -11.18
N ASP A 137 7.77 8.82 -10.34
CA ASP A 137 9.13 8.98 -10.84
C ASP A 137 9.56 7.73 -11.66
N PRO A 138 10.05 7.88 -12.91
CA PRO A 138 10.45 6.75 -13.76
C PRO A 138 11.59 5.88 -13.20
N LYS A 139 12.28 6.32 -12.14
CA LYS A 139 13.36 5.60 -11.47
C LYS A 139 12.95 5.00 -10.13
N ALA A 140 11.72 5.24 -9.66
CA ALA A 140 11.25 4.70 -8.40
C ALA A 140 10.71 3.27 -8.55
N ALA A 141 11.21 2.36 -7.72
CA ALA A 141 10.56 1.07 -7.46
C ALA A 141 9.46 1.19 -6.39
N LEU A 142 9.64 2.14 -5.46
CA LEU A 142 8.64 2.58 -4.48
C LEU A 142 8.60 4.12 -4.49
N ASP A 143 7.44 4.69 -4.81
CA ASP A 143 7.19 6.13 -4.78
C ASP A 143 6.11 6.44 -3.73
N VAL A 144 6.42 7.31 -2.78
CA VAL A 144 5.52 7.65 -1.67
C VAL A 144 5.42 9.17 -1.60
N THR A 145 4.24 9.71 -1.90
CA THR A 145 3.95 11.14 -1.79
C THR A 145 2.95 11.39 -0.67
N SER A 146 3.32 12.24 0.28
CA SER A 146 2.43 12.77 1.30
C SER A 146 2.91 14.12 1.80
N THR A 147 1.98 15.03 2.09
CA THR A 147 2.27 16.32 2.74
C THR A 147 2.00 16.30 4.25
N THR A 148 1.40 15.22 4.76
CA THR A 148 0.95 15.11 6.16
C THR A 148 1.44 13.85 6.86
N LYS A 149 2.09 12.92 6.14
CA LYS A 149 2.62 11.66 6.69
C LYS A 149 4.06 11.43 6.24
N GLY A 150 4.79 10.65 7.02
CA GLY A 150 6.15 10.19 6.69
C GLY A 150 6.25 8.67 6.62
N LEU A 151 7.45 8.18 6.34
CA LEU A 151 7.77 6.76 6.39
C LEU A 151 8.30 6.40 7.79
N LEU A 152 7.62 5.47 8.47
CA LEU A 152 8.13 4.86 9.70
C LEU A 152 8.77 3.51 9.37
N PRO A 153 10.11 3.39 9.38
CA PRO A 153 10.76 2.08 9.27
C PRO A 153 10.51 1.27 10.57
N PRO A 154 10.86 -0.03 10.60
CA PRO A 154 10.68 -0.87 11.78
C PRO A 154 11.25 -0.22 13.05
N ARG A 155 10.44 -0.20 14.11
CA ARG A 155 10.77 0.38 15.42
C ARG A 155 11.03 -0.73 16.41
N LEU A 156 12.26 -0.83 16.89
CA LEU A 156 12.73 -1.96 17.69
C LEU A 156 13.44 -1.48 18.96
N THR A 157 13.32 -2.26 20.03
CA THR A 157 14.24 -2.15 21.17
C THR A 157 15.63 -2.69 20.79
N LEU A 158 16.66 -2.37 21.55
CA LEU A 158 18.00 -2.95 21.37
C LEU A 158 17.95 -4.49 21.43
N THR A 159 17.18 -5.04 22.36
CA THR A 159 16.99 -6.50 22.47
C THR A 159 16.35 -7.07 21.21
N GLN A 160 15.30 -6.43 20.68
CA GLN A 160 14.64 -6.87 19.44
C GLN A 160 15.57 -6.75 18.22
N ARG A 161 16.34 -5.67 18.12
CA ARG A 161 17.38 -5.49 17.09
C ARG A 161 18.41 -6.62 17.12
N ASN A 162 18.93 -6.95 18.31
CA ASN A 162 19.92 -8.01 18.48
C ASN A 162 19.34 -9.40 18.16
N ALA A 163 18.02 -9.57 18.27
CA ALA A 163 17.32 -10.82 17.95
C ALA A 163 17.04 -11.02 16.44
N MET A 164 17.31 -10.03 15.58
CA MET A 164 17.03 -10.12 14.13
C MET A 164 17.94 -11.08 13.35
N GLY A 165 18.95 -11.69 13.98
CA GLY A 165 19.94 -12.50 13.29
C GLY A 165 21.01 -11.65 12.60
N VAL A 166 21.39 -11.99 11.36
CA VAL A 166 22.39 -11.28 10.56
C VAL A 166 21.69 -10.32 9.59
N PRO A 167 21.68 -9.00 9.83
CA PRO A 167 21.10 -8.04 8.91
C PRO A 167 21.86 -7.92 7.59
N THR A 168 21.18 -7.39 6.57
CA THR A 168 21.80 -7.00 5.30
C THR A 168 22.29 -5.55 5.36
N VAL A 169 23.44 -5.27 4.71
CA VAL A 169 23.96 -3.90 4.56
C VAL A 169 22.90 -3.01 3.90
N GLY A 170 22.68 -1.82 4.47
CA GLY A 170 21.66 -0.87 4.02
C GLY A 170 20.33 -0.94 4.77
N MET A 171 20.13 -1.94 5.64
CA MET A 171 18.89 -2.06 6.43
C MET A 171 18.71 -0.87 7.37
N LEU A 172 17.53 -0.24 7.36
CA LEU A 172 17.17 0.91 8.20
C LEU A 172 16.18 0.49 9.28
N ILE A 173 16.41 0.93 10.52
CA ILE A 173 15.48 0.78 11.65
C ILE A 173 15.53 1.98 12.57
N VAL A 174 14.51 2.15 13.40
CA VAL A 174 14.56 3.06 14.56
C VAL A 174 14.76 2.25 15.84
N GLN A 175 15.79 2.58 16.63
CA GLN A 175 15.88 2.10 18.01
C GLN A 175 15.01 2.96 18.92
N THR A 176 14.25 2.33 19.81
CA THR A 176 13.37 3.04 20.74
C THR A 176 13.92 3.19 22.16
N ASP A 177 15.00 2.47 22.50
CA ASP A 177 15.66 2.49 23.80
C ASP A 177 17.20 2.46 23.66
N ASN A 178 17.92 2.51 24.78
CA ASN A 178 19.38 2.35 24.89
C ASN A 178 20.18 3.02 23.74
N THR A 179 20.09 4.35 23.68
CA THR A 179 20.49 5.24 22.55
C THR A 179 19.48 5.20 21.39
N PRO A 180 18.27 5.77 21.58
CA PRO A 180 17.27 5.88 20.52
C PRO A 180 17.75 6.65 19.30
N GLY A 181 17.26 6.30 18.12
CA GLY A 181 17.62 6.98 16.87
C GLY A 181 17.38 6.14 15.63
N LEU A 182 17.60 6.72 14.45
CA LEU A 182 17.63 5.99 13.19
C LEU A 182 18.99 5.30 13.04
N TYR A 183 19.00 4.04 12.61
CA TYR A 183 20.22 3.28 12.39
C TYR A 183 20.20 2.59 11.03
N GLN A 184 21.37 2.52 10.42
CA GLN A 184 21.65 1.75 9.21
C GLN A 184 22.62 0.63 9.55
N TYR A 185 22.35 -0.57 9.04
CA TYR A 185 23.33 -1.64 9.11
C TYR A 185 24.39 -1.46 8.03
N THR A 186 25.65 -1.42 8.44
CA THR A 186 26.83 -1.26 7.57
C THR A 186 27.63 -2.56 7.53
N ALA A 187 28.69 -2.60 6.72
CA ALA A 187 29.58 -3.78 6.65
C ALA A 187 30.24 -4.14 8.00
N THR A 188 30.32 -3.19 8.94
CA THR A 188 30.93 -3.38 10.27
C THR A 188 29.91 -3.36 11.40
N GLY A 189 28.62 -3.37 11.10
CA GLY A 189 27.54 -3.36 12.09
C GLY A 189 26.65 -2.11 12.05
N TRP A 190 25.86 -1.93 13.11
CA TRP A 190 24.91 -0.83 13.22
C TRP A 190 25.59 0.52 13.41
N ALA A 191 25.27 1.48 12.55
CA ALA A 191 25.67 2.88 12.68
C ALA A 191 24.42 3.76 12.81
N SER A 192 24.48 4.79 13.65
CA SER A 192 23.42 5.80 13.69
C SER A 192 23.42 6.58 12.38
N VAL A 193 22.23 6.80 11.81
CA VAL A 193 22.03 7.63 10.62
C VAL A 193 21.56 9.00 11.07
N GLY A 194 22.22 10.04 10.56
CA GLY A 194 22.10 11.40 11.07
C GLY A 194 23.15 11.68 12.13
N ALA A 195 23.80 12.84 12.04
CA ALA A 195 24.87 13.22 12.95
C ALA A 195 24.29 13.86 14.22
N GLY A 196 24.44 13.18 15.36
CA GLY A 196 24.44 13.80 16.70
C GLY A 196 23.16 14.51 17.13
N ASN A 197 23.20 15.09 18.33
CA ASN A 197 22.17 16.03 18.77
C ASN A 197 22.08 17.17 17.76
N TYR A 198 20.91 17.38 17.14
CA TYR A 198 20.67 18.50 16.25
C TYR A 198 20.85 19.84 16.97
N THR A 199 22.04 20.43 16.89
CA THR A 199 22.14 21.85 16.55
C THR A 199 22.44 21.86 15.06
N ALA A 200 21.41 22.03 14.22
CA ALA A 200 21.63 22.24 12.79
C ALA A 200 22.70 23.34 12.66
N GLU A 201 23.74 23.10 11.86
CA GLU A 201 24.67 24.17 11.57
C GLU A 201 23.94 25.22 10.72
N SER A 202 23.34 26.19 11.39
CA SER A 202 22.67 27.32 10.76
C SER A 202 23.72 28.38 10.48
N SER A 203 23.73 28.89 9.26
CA SER A 203 24.68 29.91 8.78
C SER A 203 23.92 31.16 8.39
N SER A 204 24.31 32.33 8.90
CA SER A 204 23.82 33.62 8.41
C SER A 204 24.94 34.42 7.78
N VAL A 205 24.67 35.02 6.62
CA VAL A 205 25.62 35.85 5.88
C VAL A 205 25.10 37.28 5.84
N GLY A 206 25.95 38.25 6.14
CA GLY A 206 25.63 39.67 6.06
C GLY A 206 26.87 40.54 5.90
N ALA A 207 26.71 41.80 5.52
CA ALA A 207 27.83 42.74 5.49
C ALA A 207 28.36 43.01 6.92
N ALA A 208 29.67 43.21 7.08
CA ALA A 208 30.26 43.62 8.35
C ALA A 208 29.58 44.90 8.87
N PRO A 209 29.24 44.96 10.17
CA PRO A 209 28.44 46.06 10.68
C PRO A 209 29.29 47.35 10.76
N THR A 210 28.67 48.50 10.47
CA THR A 210 29.28 49.84 10.62
C THR A 210 28.90 50.52 11.95
N THR A 211 28.02 49.90 12.73
CA THR A 211 27.62 50.27 14.09
C THR A 211 27.59 49.03 14.98
N ALA A 212 27.41 49.18 16.29
CA ALA A 212 27.26 48.02 17.17
C ALA A 212 25.94 47.29 16.88
N VAL A 213 26.01 45.98 16.64
CA VAL A 213 24.86 45.09 16.43
C VAL A 213 24.89 43.97 17.46
N THR A 214 23.76 43.73 18.13
CA THR A 214 23.61 42.58 19.03
C THR A 214 23.03 41.40 18.28
N VAL A 215 23.70 40.26 18.36
CA VAL A 215 23.25 38.99 17.78
C VAL A 215 22.91 38.01 18.89
N SER A 216 21.76 37.36 18.78
CA SER A 216 21.40 36.20 19.61
C SER A 216 21.58 34.96 18.74
N PRO A 217 22.78 34.34 18.70
CA PRO A 217 23.12 33.38 17.67
C PRO A 217 22.30 32.09 17.87
N ALA A 218 21.23 31.93 17.10
CA ALA A 218 20.63 30.62 16.82
C ALA A 218 21.40 29.87 15.71
N ALA A 219 22.30 30.59 15.02
CA ALA A 219 23.23 30.09 14.03
C ALA A 219 24.51 29.56 14.71
N THR A 220 25.08 28.49 14.16
CA THR A 220 26.41 28.01 14.55
C THR A 220 27.52 28.65 13.71
N ASN A 221 27.18 29.36 12.63
CA ASN A 221 28.11 30.09 11.77
C ASN A 221 27.60 31.49 11.41
N LEU A 222 28.41 32.53 11.62
CA LEU A 222 28.15 33.91 11.19
C LEU A 222 29.25 34.34 10.21
N VAL A 223 28.87 34.69 8.99
CA VAL A 223 29.82 35.13 7.96
C VAL A 223 29.60 36.60 7.65
N TYR A 224 30.59 37.44 7.96
CA TYR A 224 30.56 38.85 7.64
C TYR A 224 31.34 39.14 6.36
N THR A 225 30.66 39.67 5.35
CA THR A 225 31.25 40.07 4.06
C THR A 225 31.73 41.52 4.09
N ASN A 226 32.63 41.86 3.16
CA ASN A 226 33.13 43.22 2.99
C ASN A 226 32.00 44.24 2.84
N ASN A 227 31.99 45.26 3.69
CA ASN A 227 31.00 46.34 3.66
C ASN A 227 31.46 47.58 2.87
N SER A 228 32.70 47.57 2.36
CA SER A 228 33.35 48.68 1.64
C SER A 228 33.37 50.01 2.41
N SER A 229 33.23 49.98 3.74
CA SER A 229 33.22 51.15 4.62
C SER A 229 34.50 51.19 5.44
N THR A 230 35.04 52.37 5.74
CA THR A 230 36.14 52.53 6.71
C THR A 230 35.63 52.56 8.15
N THR A 231 34.33 52.61 8.37
CA THR A 231 33.72 52.67 9.70
C THR A 231 33.57 51.27 10.29
N ILE A 232 34.12 51.06 11.47
CA ILE A 232 34.12 49.77 12.16
C ILE A 232 32.99 49.74 13.19
N GLY A 233 32.01 48.87 12.97
CA GLY A 233 31.01 48.49 13.99
C GLY A 233 31.50 47.33 14.85
N SER A 234 30.60 46.74 15.64
CA SER A 234 30.92 45.58 16.47
C SER A 234 29.78 44.57 16.50
N VAL A 235 30.12 43.31 16.76
CA VAL A 235 29.17 42.22 16.92
C VAL A 235 29.12 41.84 18.39
N THR A 236 28.03 42.18 19.06
CA THR A 236 27.81 41.83 20.46
C THR A 236 27.04 40.52 20.55
N LEU A 237 27.64 39.48 21.14
CA LEU A 237 27.03 38.18 21.36
C LEU A 237 26.16 38.22 22.62
N SER A 238 24.85 38.00 22.46
CA SER A 238 23.98 37.66 23.58
C SER A 238 24.37 36.32 24.22
N PRO A 239 23.93 36.03 25.46
CA PRO A 239 24.11 34.74 26.10
C PRO A 239 23.68 33.57 25.20
N GLY A 240 24.54 32.55 25.10
CA GLY A 240 24.26 31.31 24.37
C GLY A 240 23.63 30.23 25.27
N THR A 241 23.49 29.03 24.72
CA THR A 241 23.14 27.81 25.48
C THR A 241 24.40 27.06 25.89
N GLU A 242 24.41 26.43 27.07
CA GLU A 242 25.59 25.68 27.55
C GLU A 242 26.01 24.59 26.53
N GLY A 243 27.29 24.59 26.17
CA GLY A 243 27.85 23.70 25.15
C GLY A 243 27.66 24.16 23.70
N GLN A 244 26.98 25.29 23.47
CA GLN A 244 26.78 25.84 22.12
C GLN A 244 28.11 26.25 21.50
N ARG A 245 28.35 25.87 20.24
CA ARG A 245 29.49 26.32 19.44
C ARG A 245 29.06 27.34 18.40
N LEU A 246 29.93 28.31 18.15
CA LEU A 246 29.74 29.39 17.18
C LEU A 246 31.05 29.64 16.43
N VAL A 247 30.99 29.70 15.11
CA VAL A 247 32.08 30.18 14.26
C VAL A 247 31.70 31.55 13.72
N ILE A 248 32.61 32.52 13.79
CA ILE A 248 32.45 33.83 13.16
C ILE A 248 33.58 34.01 12.17
N VAL A 249 33.22 34.27 10.91
CA VAL A 249 34.15 34.49 9.80
C VAL A 249 34.14 35.96 9.42
N ASN A 250 35.31 36.58 9.37
CA ASN A 250 35.49 37.95 8.93
C ASN A 250 36.10 37.99 7.52
N ASN A 251 35.26 38.23 6.51
CA ASN A 251 35.68 38.49 5.13
C ASN A 251 35.66 39.99 4.80
N ASP A 252 35.55 40.86 5.80
CA ASP A 252 35.74 42.31 5.64
C ASP A 252 37.22 42.66 5.50
N LEU A 253 37.49 43.84 4.95
CA LEU A 253 38.86 44.34 4.83
C LEU A 253 39.39 44.90 6.15
N GLN A 254 38.50 45.19 7.10
CA GLN A 254 38.80 45.66 8.44
C GLN A 254 38.71 44.52 9.46
N TYR A 255 39.30 44.73 10.64
CA TYR A 255 39.08 43.81 11.75
C TYR A 255 37.63 43.89 12.23
N LEU A 256 37.08 42.77 12.67
CA LEU A 256 35.74 42.67 13.22
C LEU A 256 35.81 42.54 14.75
N PRO A 257 35.40 43.57 15.52
CA PRO A 257 35.26 43.46 16.96
C PRO A 257 34.08 42.56 17.31
N VAL A 258 34.35 41.54 18.11
CA VAL A 258 33.35 40.65 18.70
C VAL A 258 33.35 40.90 20.20
N VAL A 259 32.21 41.35 20.71
CA VAL A 259 31.99 41.63 22.13
C VAL A 259 31.13 40.52 22.72
N SER A 260 31.48 40.02 23.89
CA SER A 260 30.65 39.07 24.63
C SER A 260 30.72 39.35 26.13
N GLY A 261 29.96 38.62 26.94
CA GLY A 261 30.01 38.73 28.40
C GLY A 261 31.38 38.45 29.02
N SER A 262 32.29 37.78 28.31
CA SER A 262 33.67 37.53 28.78
C SER A 262 34.69 38.60 28.35
N GLY A 263 34.29 39.53 27.49
CA GLY A 263 35.16 40.59 26.97
C GLY A 263 35.05 40.78 25.46
N THR A 264 35.97 41.58 24.92
CA THR A 264 36.03 41.94 23.50
C THR A 264 37.28 41.36 22.85
N GLY A 265 37.14 40.80 21.65
CA GLY A 265 38.25 40.34 20.83
C GLY A 265 38.04 40.70 19.37
N ASN A 266 39.13 40.85 18.62
CA ASN A 266 39.08 41.18 17.19
C ASN A 266 39.35 39.94 16.35
N ILE A 267 38.54 39.75 15.30
CA ILE A 267 38.82 38.79 14.23
C ILE A 267 39.45 39.57 13.08
N LEU A 268 40.68 39.22 12.71
CA LEU A 268 41.41 39.90 11.64
C LEU A 268 40.77 39.63 10.26
N PRO A 269 40.99 40.51 9.27
CA PRO A 269 40.54 40.30 7.90
C PRO A 269 40.97 38.93 7.34
N GLY A 270 40.03 38.19 6.78
CA GLY A 270 40.27 36.86 6.19
C GLY A 270 40.41 35.72 7.20
N TYR A 271 40.19 35.97 8.50
CA TYR A 271 40.25 34.95 9.54
C TYR A 271 38.86 34.59 10.08
N ALA A 272 38.80 33.43 10.72
CA ALA A 272 37.65 33.00 11.51
C ALA A 272 38.07 32.75 12.95
N ALA A 273 37.13 32.90 13.87
CA ALA A 273 37.29 32.47 15.25
C ALA A 273 36.14 31.53 15.63
N ARG A 274 36.49 30.46 16.34
CA ARG A 274 35.51 29.54 16.93
C ARG A 274 35.35 29.87 18.40
N PHE A 275 34.12 29.77 18.88
CA PHE A 275 33.72 30.05 20.24
C PHE A 275 32.86 28.91 20.78
N ILE A 276 32.93 28.69 22.09
CA ILE A 276 32.05 27.79 22.82
C ILE A 276 31.43 28.54 24.01
N TYR A 277 30.12 28.43 24.19
CA TYR A 277 29.42 28.98 25.35
C TYR A 277 29.49 27.97 26.49
N THR A 278 30.22 28.31 27.54
CA THR A 278 30.40 27.46 28.72
C THR A 278 30.34 28.29 29.99
N ASN A 279 29.80 27.72 31.05
CA ASN A 279 29.72 28.36 32.37
C ASN A 279 29.24 29.83 32.28
N GLY A 280 28.17 30.07 31.51
CA GLY A 280 27.54 31.38 31.37
C GLY A 280 28.30 32.41 30.50
N ALA A 281 29.32 32.02 29.74
CA ALA A 281 30.07 32.95 28.89
C ALA A 281 30.59 32.32 27.59
N TRP A 282 30.68 33.13 26.54
CA TRP A 282 31.38 32.76 25.31
C TRP A 282 32.89 32.75 25.56
N ARG A 283 33.56 31.65 25.20
CA ARG A 283 35.02 31.53 25.23
C ARG A 283 35.52 31.20 23.84
N ARG A 284 36.60 31.85 23.43
CA ARG A 284 37.28 31.50 22.17
C ARG A 284 37.95 30.15 22.32
N GLU A 285 37.73 29.27 21.35
CA GLU A 285 38.45 28.01 21.24
C GLU A 285 39.78 28.29 20.53
N SER A 286 40.88 27.89 21.17
CA SER A 286 42.26 28.05 20.67
C SER A 286 42.52 27.19 19.44
#